data_AF-A0AAP0HW97-F1
#
_entry.id   AF-A0AAP0HW97-F1
#
_cell.length_a   1.000
_cell.length_b   1.000
_cell.length_c   1.000
_cell.angle_alpha   90.00
_cell.angle_beta   90.00
_cell.angle_gamma   90.00
#
_symmetry.space_group_name_H-M   'P 1'
#
loop_
_entity.id
_entity.type
_entity.pdbx_description
1 polymer ?
#
loop_
_entity_poly.entity_id
_entity_poly.type
_entity_poly.pdbx_seq_one_letter_code
_entity_poly.pdbx_strand_id
1 'polypeptide(L)'
;MHLREISKSIEDVQGGSFLEELNRKWAYHNNALQMIQDILMYMDRTFIPSTHKTPVHTLGLNLWRDNIIHSSNIQTRLLNTLLDLIQEELTDYLKKRERRLNEEMERVSQYLDPLSEAKITNVIEKEMIANHMHRLVHVENSGRQLVTDPEKSRNPVDFVQRLLDEKDKLT
;
A
#
# COMPACT_ATOMS: atom_id res chain seq x y z
N MET A 1 -19.52 -40.19 -10.27
CA MET A 1 -19.94 -40.91 -9.06
C MET A 1 -19.07 -40.46 -7.88
N HIS A 2 -17.75 -40.70 -7.89
CA HIS A 2 -16.85 -40.32 -6.79
C HIS A 2 -16.68 -38.81 -6.50
N LEU A 3 -16.38 -37.96 -7.49
CA LEU A 3 -16.20 -36.51 -7.25
C LEU A 3 -17.48 -35.82 -6.76
N ARG A 4 -18.66 -36.34 -7.12
CA ARG A 4 -19.94 -35.82 -6.62
C ARG A 4 -20.13 -36.15 -5.14
N GLU A 5 -19.72 -37.34 -4.70
CA GLU A 5 -19.73 -37.72 -3.28
C GLU A 5 -18.75 -36.89 -2.46
N ILE A 6 -17.54 -36.63 -3.00
CA ILE A 6 -16.59 -35.72 -2.38
C ILE A 6 -17.18 -34.31 -2.26
N SER A 7 -17.78 -33.80 -3.34
CA SER A 7 -18.42 -32.47 -3.35
C SER A 7 -19.48 -32.37 -2.26
N LYS A 8 -20.40 -33.34 -2.20
CA LYS A 8 -21.44 -33.40 -1.17
C LYS A 8 -20.86 -33.48 0.25
N SER A 9 -19.83 -34.32 0.46
CA SER A 9 -19.15 -34.44 1.76
C SER A 9 -18.52 -33.12 2.22
N ILE A 10 -18.05 -32.28 1.30
CA ILE A 10 -17.49 -30.95 1.61
C ILE A 10 -18.62 -29.96 1.90
N GLU A 11 -19.70 -30.01 1.13
CA GLU A 11 -20.88 -29.15 1.32
C GLU A 11 -21.55 -29.39 2.69
N ASP A 12 -21.62 -30.63 3.14
CA ASP A 12 -22.26 -31.03 4.41
C ASP A 12 -21.46 -30.59 5.67
N VAL A 13 -20.18 -30.19 5.54
CA VAL A 13 -19.38 -29.73 6.68
C VAL A 13 -19.92 -28.41 7.20
N GLN A 14 -20.11 -28.25 8.51
CA GLN A 14 -20.58 -26.99 9.09
C GLN A 14 -19.46 -26.25 9.84
N GLY A 15 -19.56 -24.92 9.89
CA GLY A 15 -18.63 -24.08 10.65
C GLY A 15 -17.23 -23.95 10.02
N GLY A 16 -16.24 -23.69 10.89
CA GLY A 16 -14.86 -23.32 10.52
C GLY A 16 -13.97 -24.45 10.00
N SER A 17 -14.41 -25.71 10.07
CA SER A 17 -13.64 -26.86 9.55
C SER A 17 -13.76 -27.06 8.03
N PHE A 18 -14.50 -26.19 7.35
CA PHE A 18 -14.70 -26.26 5.90
C PHE A 18 -13.40 -26.27 5.09
N LEU A 19 -12.48 -25.34 5.37
CA LEU A 19 -11.22 -25.24 4.64
C LEU A 19 -10.31 -26.45 4.90
N GLU A 20 -10.32 -26.95 6.14
CA GLU A 20 -9.58 -28.14 6.52
C GLU A 20 -10.07 -29.37 5.74
N GLU A 21 -11.38 -29.57 5.67
CA GLU A 21 -11.97 -30.69 4.92
C GLU A 21 -11.69 -30.56 3.42
N LEU A 22 -11.89 -29.36 2.86
CA LEU A 22 -11.61 -29.10 1.45
C LEU A 22 -10.15 -29.42 1.10
N ASN A 23 -9.21 -28.98 1.94
CA ASN A 23 -7.78 -29.25 1.76
C ASN A 23 -7.45 -30.74 1.92
N ARG A 24 -8.05 -31.42 2.91
CA ARG A 24 -7.87 -32.85 3.13
C ARG A 24 -8.33 -33.67 1.92
N LYS A 25 -9.50 -33.35 1.37
CA LYS A 25 -10.04 -34.02 0.17
C LYS A 25 -9.21 -33.71 -1.07
N TRP A 26 -8.71 -32.48 -1.19
CA TRP A 26 -7.78 -32.08 -2.24
C TRP A 26 -6.47 -32.88 -2.19
N ALA A 27 -5.88 -33.04 -1.00
CA ALA A 27 -4.66 -33.83 -0.82
C ALA A 27 -4.88 -35.30 -1.20
N TYR A 28 -6.00 -35.89 -0.78
CA TYR A 28 -6.39 -37.24 -1.17
C TYR A 28 -6.55 -37.38 -2.69
N HIS A 29 -7.23 -36.42 -3.34
CA HIS A 29 -7.40 -36.40 -4.80
C HIS A 29 -6.06 -36.37 -5.54
N ASN A 30 -5.11 -35.55 -5.10
CA ASN A 30 -3.78 -35.48 -5.73
C ASN A 30 -2.97 -36.77 -5.53
N ASN A 31 -3.05 -37.39 -4.35
CA ASN A 31 -2.37 -38.65 -4.10
C ASN A 31 -2.93 -39.76 -5.02
N ALA A 32 -4.26 -39.87 -5.11
CA ALA A 32 -4.90 -40.80 -6.02
C ALA A 32 -4.58 -40.49 -7.49
N LEU A 33 -4.54 -39.21 -7.86
CA LEU A 33 -4.20 -38.76 -9.22
C LEU A 33 -2.76 -39.15 -9.59
N GLN A 34 -1.81 -39.07 -8.66
CA GLN A 34 -0.43 -39.53 -8.88
C GLN A 34 -0.40 -41.03 -9.15
N MET A 35 -1.11 -41.83 -8.35
CA MET A 35 -1.19 -43.28 -8.57
C MET A 35 -1.80 -43.62 -9.93
N ILE A 36 -2.86 -42.91 -10.34
CA ILE A 36 -3.50 -43.08 -11.64
C ILE A 36 -2.53 -42.68 -12.76
N GLN A 37 -1.78 -41.59 -12.61
CA GLN A 37 -0.78 -41.16 -13.57
C GLN A 37 0.34 -42.20 -13.72
N ASP A 38 0.79 -42.81 -12.63
CA ASP A 38 1.82 -43.84 -12.65
C ASP A 38 1.34 -45.11 -13.38
N ILE A 39 0.09 -45.52 -13.15
CA ILE A 39 -0.53 -46.65 -13.86
C ILE A 39 -0.75 -46.34 -15.35
N LEU A 40 -1.23 -45.12 -15.66
CA LEU A 40 -1.54 -44.68 -17.03
C LEU A 40 -0.36 -44.00 -17.73
N MET A 41 0.85 -44.15 -17.20
CA MET A 41 2.06 -43.48 -17.69
C MET A 41 2.31 -43.70 -19.19
N TYR A 42 2.02 -44.91 -19.69
CA TYR A 42 2.18 -45.22 -21.11
C TYR A 42 1.23 -44.39 -22.00
N MET A 43 0.00 -44.13 -21.53
CA MET A 43 -0.98 -43.31 -22.24
C MET A 43 -0.47 -41.87 -22.38
N ASP A 44 0.05 -41.29 -21.30
CA ASP A 44 0.67 -39.95 -21.29
C ASP A 44 1.91 -39.89 -22.21
N ARG A 45 2.73 -40.95 -22.24
CA ARG A 45 4.01 -40.95 -22.99
C ARG A 45 3.89 -41.27 -24.48
N THR A 46 2.88 -42.02 -24.91
CA THR A 46 2.82 -42.54 -26.30
C THR A 46 1.54 -42.16 -27.04
N PHE A 47 0.39 -42.26 -26.38
CA PHE A 47 -0.91 -42.03 -27.00
C PHE A 47 -1.28 -40.54 -27.04
N ILE A 48 -0.98 -39.77 -25.99
CA ILE A 48 -1.32 -38.36 -25.92
C ILE A 48 -0.53 -37.49 -26.90
N PRO A 49 0.80 -37.67 -27.09
CA PRO A 49 1.56 -36.87 -28.07
C PRO A 49 1.08 -37.07 -29.51
N SER A 50 0.59 -38.27 -29.84
CA SER A 50 0.08 -38.61 -31.18
C SER A 50 -1.36 -38.15 -31.42
N THR A 51 -2.13 -37.89 -30.36
CA THR A 51 -3.56 -37.56 -30.45
C THR A 51 -3.92 -36.16 -29.94
N HIS A 52 -2.94 -35.41 -29.41
CA HIS A 52 -3.10 -34.07 -28.83
C HIS A 52 -4.20 -33.95 -27.76
N LYS A 53 -4.44 -35.03 -27.02
CA LYS A 53 -5.43 -35.03 -25.92
C LYS A 53 -4.86 -34.43 -24.64
N THR A 54 -5.74 -34.09 -23.69
CA THR A 54 -5.33 -33.57 -22.39
C THR A 54 -4.61 -34.67 -21.57
N PRO A 55 -3.44 -34.39 -20.99
CA PRO A 55 -2.74 -35.32 -20.10
C PRO A 55 -3.58 -35.72 -18.88
N VAL A 56 -3.36 -36.93 -18.35
CA VAL A 56 -4.14 -37.50 -17.25
C VAL A 56 -4.13 -36.59 -16.02
N HIS A 57 -2.95 -36.09 -15.63
CA HIS A 57 -2.82 -35.17 -14.50
C HIS A 57 -3.65 -33.89 -14.70
N THR A 58 -3.49 -33.23 -15.85
CA THR A 58 -4.23 -32.00 -16.17
C THR A 58 -5.74 -32.23 -16.21
N LEU A 59 -6.19 -33.38 -16.74
CA LEU A 59 -7.59 -33.75 -16.72
C LEU A 59 -8.10 -33.92 -15.28
N GLY A 60 -7.33 -34.57 -14.41
CA GLY A 60 -7.66 -34.72 -12.99
C GLY A 60 -7.82 -33.38 -12.26
N LEU A 61 -6.96 -32.39 -12.57
CA LEU A 61 -7.08 -31.04 -12.03
C LEU A 61 -8.33 -30.32 -12.56
N ASN A 62 -8.60 -30.40 -13.86
CA ASN A 62 -9.80 -29.79 -14.46
C ASN A 62 -11.08 -30.37 -13.88
N LEU A 63 -11.15 -31.70 -13.71
CA LEU A 63 -12.30 -32.36 -13.11
C LEU A 63 -12.52 -31.92 -11.67
N TRP A 64 -11.46 -31.75 -10.87
CA TRP A 64 -11.59 -31.20 -9.51
C TRP A 64 -12.13 -29.77 -9.52
N ARG A 65 -11.53 -28.89 -10.34
CA ARG A 65 -11.97 -27.50 -10.48
C ARG A 65 -13.45 -27.44 -10.84
N ASP A 66 -13.86 -28.18 -11.86
CA ASP A 66 -15.19 -28.06 -12.44
C ASP A 66 -16.29 -28.72 -11.58
N ASN A 67 -15.96 -29.74 -10.77
CA ASN A 67 -16.96 -30.45 -9.95
C ASN A 67 -16.96 -30.06 -8.47
N ILE A 68 -15.84 -29.57 -7.94
CA ILE A 68 -15.70 -29.20 -6.52
C ILE A 68 -15.65 -27.68 -6.39
N ILE A 69 -14.64 -27.04 -6.98
CA ILE A 69 -14.42 -25.59 -6.80
C ILE A 69 -15.51 -24.76 -7.45
N HIS A 70 -16.00 -25.18 -8.61
CA HIS A 70 -17.12 -24.54 -9.31
C HIS A 70 -18.51 -25.04 -8.86
N SER A 71 -18.59 -25.89 -7.83
CA SER A 71 -19.89 -26.11 -7.18
C SER A 71 -20.33 -24.81 -6.52
N SER A 72 -21.51 -24.31 -6.89
CA SER A 72 -22.03 -23.02 -6.40
C SER A 72 -21.93 -22.84 -4.88
N ASN A 73 -22.31 -23.86 -4.10
CA ASN A 73 -22.27 -23.84 -2.64
C ASN A 73 -20.83 -23.70 -2.11
N ILE A 74 -19.91 -24.52 -2.62
CA ILE A 74 -18.51 -24.53 -2.22
C ILE A 74 -17.84 -23.21 -2.64
N GLN A 75 -18.10 -22.74 -3.86
CA GLN A 75 -17.54 -21.51 -4.40
C GLN A 75 -17.95 -20.30 -3.56
N THR A 76 -19.25 -20.13 -3.30
CA THR A 76 -19.75 -19.01 -2.50
C THR A 76 -19.19 -19.06 -1.09
N ARG A 77 -19.18 -20.24 -0.45
CA ARG A 77 -18.66 -20.39 0.90
C ARG A 77 -17.16 -20.14 0.99
N LEU A 78 -16.39 -20.66 0.04
CA LEU A 78 -14.95 -20.43 -0.04
C LEU A 78 -14.65 -18.94 -0.19
N LEU A 79 -15.36 -18.25 -1.09
CA LEU A 79 -15.22 -16.81 -1.28
C LEU A 79 -15.49 -16.05 0.02
N ASN A 80 -16.62 -16.30 0.67
CA ASN A 80 -16.99 -15.64 1.91
C ASN A 80 -15.95 -15.89 3.01
N THR A 81 -15.54 -17.15 3.19
CA THR A 81 -14.55 -17.52 4.22
C THR A 81 -13.22 -16.81 3.98
N LEU A 82 -12.74 -16.74 2.74
CA LEU A 82 -11.49 -16.04 2.42
C LEU A 82 -11.62 -14.53 2.60
N LEU A 83 -12.75 -13.94 2.23
CA LEU A 83 -13.01 -12.52 2.47
C LEU A 83 -13.05 -12.19 3.97
N ASP A 84 -13.70 -13.03 4.77
CA ASP A 84 -13.78 -12.86 6.23
C ASP A 84 -12.38 -12.92 6.87
N LEU A 85 -11.55 -13.89 6.47
CA LEU A 85 -10.17 -14.01 6.95
C LEU A 85 -9.31 -12.78 6.58
N ILE A 86 -9.44 -12.28 5.34
CA ILE A 86 -8.73 -11.08 4.90
C ILE A 86 -9.21 -9.85 5.69
N GLN A 87 -10.51 -9.71 5.89
CA GLN A 87 -11.08 -8.59 6.65
C GLN A 87 -10.62 -8.60 8.11
N GLU A 88 -10.56 -9.78 8.74
CA GLU A 88 -10.04 -9.94 10.10
C GLU A 88 -8.57 -9.52 10.18
N GLU A 89 -7.72 -10.03 9.29
CA GLU A 89 -6.30 -9.70 9.24
C GLU A 89 -6.06 -8.19 9.01
N LEU A 90 -6.79 -7.59 8.07
CA LEU A 90 -6.72 -6.15 7.79
C LEU A 90 -7.17 -5.32 8.98
N THR A 91 -8.25 -5.72 9.65
CA THR A 91 -8.77 -5.02 10.84
C THR A 91 -7.72 -5.03 11.95
N ASP A 92 -7.09 -6.17 12.21
CA ASP A 92 -6.04 -6.29 13.22
C ASP A 92 -4.79 -5.49 12.87
N TYR A 93 -4.40 -5.49 11.60
CA TYR A 93 -3.30 -4.66 11.11
C TYR A 93 -3.58 -3.17 11.33
N LEU A 94 -4.79 -2.69 10.97
CA LEU A 94 -5.18 -1.29 11.13
C LEU A 94 -5.24 -0.89 12.60
N LYS A 95 -5.82 -1.72 13.48
CA LYS A 95 -5.81 -1.48 14.94
C LYS A 95 -4.40 -1.34 15.50
N LYS A 96 -3.47 -2.21 15.07
CA LYS A 96 -2.06 -2.12 15.48
C LYS A 96 -1.41 -0.82 14.99
N ARG A 97 -1.69 -0.40 13.76
CA ARG A 97 -1.19 0.86 13.19
C ARG A 97 -1.73 2.08 13.92
N GLU A 98 -3.04 2.13 14.17
CA GLU A 98 -3.69 3.21 14.90
C GLU A 98 -3.12 3.33 16.32
N ARG A 99 -2.97 2.21 17.04
CA ARG A 99 -2.34 2.22 18.37
C ARG A 99 -0.93 2.79 18.33
N ARG A 100 -0.09 2.35 17.38
CA ARG A 100 1.29 2.84 17.23
C ARG A 100 1.34 4.33 16.91
N LEU A 101 0.42 4.82 16.07
CA LEU A 101 0.31 6.24 15.75
C LEU A 101 -0.06 7.05 16.98
N ASN A 102 -1.04 6.59 17.77
CA ASN A 102 -1.47 7.26 18.99
C ASN A 102 -0.34 7.33 20.04
N GLU A 103 0.39 6.24 20.25
CA GLU A 103 1.59 6.19 21.12
C GLU A 103 2.63 7.24 20.68
N GLU A 104 2.87 7.37 19.37
CA GLU A 104 3.83 8.31 18.79
C GLU A 104 3.38 9.77 18.91
N MET A 105 2.09 10.04 18.72
CA MET A 105 1.51 11.35 18.94
C MET A 105 1.63 11.78 20.41
N GLU A 106 1.31 10.88 21.35
CA GLU A 106 1.48 11.13 22.78
C GLU A 106 2.95 11.38 23.14
N ARG A 107 3.87 10.58 22.60
CA ARG A 107 5.30 10.77 22.84
C ARG A 107 5.82 12.10 22.27
N VAL A 108 5.41 12.49 21.06
CA VAL A 108 5.76 13.79 20.48
C VAL A 108 5.22 14.94 21.32
N SER A 109 3.99 14.83 21.82
CA SER A 109 3.40 15.81 22.72
C SER A 109 4.18 15.95 24.03
N GLN A 110 4.89 14.90 24.48
CA GLN A 110 5.73 14.94 25.68
C GLN A 110 7.16 15.45 25.39
N TYR A 111 7.64 15.36 24.15
CA TYR A 111 8.96 15.88 23.77
C TYR A 111 8.98 17.40 23.58
N LEU A 112 7.84 17.99 23.19
CA LEU A 112 7.65 19.43 23.18
C LEU A 112 7.06 19.85 24.52
N ASP A 113 7.92 20.29 25.43
CA ASP A 113 7.47 20.97 26.64
C ASP A 113 6.62 22.20 26.24
N PRO A 114 5.40 22.39 26.77
CA PRO A 114 4.51 23.49 26.37
C PRO A 114 5.12 24.89 26.51
N LEU A 115 6.06 25.09 27.44
CA LEU A 115 6.78 26.37 27.56
C LEU A 115 7.83 26.54 26.47
N SER A 116 8.35 25.44 25.92
CA SER A 116 9.30 25.44 24.82
C SER A 116 8.61 25.56 23.46
N GLU A 117 7.43 24.96 23.29
CA GLU A 117 6.59 25.12 22.09
C GLU A 117 6.24 26.60 21.88
N ALA A 118 5.72 27.27 22.91
CA ALA A 118 5.40 28.70 22.81
C ALA A 118 6.64 29.58 22.54
N LYS A 119 7.81 29.23 23.08
CA LYS A 119 9.06 29.96 22.81
C LYS A 119 9.56 29.73 21.39
N ILE A 120 9.53 28.50 20.88
CA ILE A 120 9.96 28.15 19.53
C ILE A 120 9.04 28.79 18.50
N THR A 121 7.72 28.71 18.69
CA THR A 121 6.73 29.36 17.80
C THR A 121 6.92 30.87 17.78
N ASN A 122 7.08 31.51 18.94
CA ASN A 122 7.35 32.95 19.01
C ASN A 122 8.67 33.35 18.31
N VAL A 123 9.73 32.54 18.45
CA VAL A 123 11.01 32.81 17.76
C VAL A 123 10.85 32.66 16.25
N ILE A 124 10.12 31.63 15.77
CA ILE A 124 9.86 31.43 14.35
C ILE A 124 9.02 32.58 13.78
N GLU A 125 7.91 32.95 14.43
CA GLU A 125 7.07 34.06 13.98
C GLU A 125 7.84 35.39 13.96
N LYS A 126 8.62 35.66 15.01
CA LYS A 126 9.42 36.88 15.08
C LYS A 126 10.50 36.93 13.98
N GLU A 127 11.25 35.86 13.77
CA GLU A 127 12.38 35.87 12.83
C GLU A 127 11.95 35.72 11.38
N MET A 128 11.01 34.82 11.08
CA MET A 128 10.61 34.50 9.71
C MET A 128 9.52 35.43 9.18
N ILE A 129 8.66 35.99 10.05
CA ILE A 129 7.55 36.85 9.62
C ILE A 129 7.87 38.31 9.95
N ALA A 130 7.96 38.67 11.23
CA ALA A 130 8.06 40.07 11.63
C ALA A 130 9.37 40.74 11.16
N ASN A 131 10.51 40.10 11.41
CA ASN A 131 11.82 40.62 11.02
C ASN A 131 12.05 40.57 9.50
N HIS A 132 11.51 39.58 8.81
CA HIS A 132 11.63 39.48 7.36
C HIS A 132 10.74 40.53 6.66
N MET A 133 9.50 40.72 7.13
CA MET A 133 8.61 41.78 6.61
C MET A 133 9.20 43.18 6.82
N HIS A 134 9.76 43.47 8.01
CA HIS A 134 10.38 44.77 8.27
C HIS A 134 11.60 45.02 7.36
N ARG A 135 12.41 43.99 7.11
CA ARG A 135 13.54 44.08 6.17
C ARG A 135 13.09 44.36 4.74
N LEU A 136 12.07 43.67 4.25
CA LEU A 136 11.53 43.89 2.91
C LEU A 136 10.98 45.31 2.72
N VAL A 137 10.23 45.83 3.69
CA VAL A 137 9.70 47.20 3.66
C VAL A 137 10.83 48.24 3.70
N HIS A 138 11.88 48.01 4.50
CA HIS A 138 13.02 48.91 4.54
C HIS A 138 13.76 48.96 3.20
N VAL A 139 14.00 47.80 2.58
CA VAL A 139 14.66 47.71 1.26
C VAL A 139 13.79 48.34 0.16
N GLU A 140 12.48 48.14 0.19
CA GLU A 140 11.56 48.78 -0.76
C GLU A 140 11.62 50.32 -0.63
N ASN A 141 11.63 50.85 0.59
CA ASN A 141 11.73 52.28 0.84
C ASN A 141 13.10 52.84 0.41
N SER A 142 14.20 52.15 0.72
CA SER A 142 15.56 52.53 0.32
C SER A 142 15.73 52.49 -1.20
N GLY A 143 15.26 51.43 -1.86
CA GLY A 143 15.26 51.31 -3.32
C GLY A 143 14.42 52.40 -3.99
N ARG A 144 13.23 52.67 -3.45
CA ARG A 144 12.36 53.76 -3.94
C ARG A 144 13.04 55.12 -3.83
N GLN A 145 13.67 55.44 -2.70
CA GLN A 145 14.42 56.69 -2.52
C GLN A 145 15.58 56.82 -3.51
N LEU A 146 16.30 55.73 -3.79
CA LEU A 146 17.39 55.73 -4.78
C LEU A 146 16.88 56.08 -6.18
N VAL A 147 15.74 55.52 -6.60
CA VAL A 147 15.17 55.75 -7.94
C VAL A 147 14.54 57.14 -8.08
N THR A 148 13.98 57.70 -7.01
CA THR A 148 13.26 58.99 -7.07
C THR A 148 14.11 60.23 -6.82
N ASP A 149 15.37 60.08 -6.36
CA ASP A 149 16.26 61.21 -6.05
C ASP A 149 17.05 61.67 -7.30
N PRO A 150 16.74 62.87 -7.85
CA PRO A 150 17.33 63.34 -9.11
C PRO A 150 18.82 63.73 -8.99
N GLU A 151 19.33 63.99 -7.79
CA GLU A 151 20.76 64.27 -7.56
C GLU A 151 21.59 62.98 -7.60
N LYS A 152 21.03 61.86 -7.11
CA LYS A 152 21.73 60.55 -7.02
C LYS A 152 21.80 59.78 -8.35
N SER A 153 21.03 60.17 -9.36
CA SER A 153 20.95 59.52 -10.68
C SER A 153 21.89 60.13 -11.73
N ARG A 154 22.66 61.18 -11.41
CA ARG A 154 23.52 61.89 -12.37
C ARG A 154 24.67 61.06 -12.96
N ASN A 155 25.23 60.11 -12.20
CA ASN A 155 26.26 59.18 -12.68
C ASN A 155 25.67 57.77 -12.83
N PRO A 156 25.49 57.25 -14.05
CA PRO A 156 24.83 55.98 -14.28
C PRO A 156 25.61 54.77 -13.74
N VAL A 157 26.95 54.82 -13.67
CA VAL A 157 27.77 53.69 -13.19
C VAL A 157 27.64 53.54 -11.67
N ASP A 158 27.78 54.66 -10.93
CA ASP A 158 27.65 54.66 -9.47
C ASP A 158 26.22 54.28 -9.03
N PHE A 159 25.22 54.68 -9.82
CA PHE A 159 23.82 54.33 -9.58
C PHE A 159 23.58 52.83 -9.68
N VAL A 160 24.08 52.19 -10.76
CA VAL A 160 23.96 50.74 -10.95
C VAL A 160 24.71 49.97 -9.86
N GLN A 161 25.91 50.41 -9.48
CA GLN A 161 26.67 49.76 -8.41
C GLN A 161 25.91 49.75 -7.08
N ARG A 162 25.29 50.88 -6.69
CA ARG A 162 24.52 50.97 -5.45
C ARG A 162 23.24 50.12 -5.45
N LEU A 163 22.62 49.91 -6.61
CA LEU A 163 21.47 49.01 -6.72
C LEU A 163 21.89 47.55 -6.55
N LEU A 164 23.07 47.17 -7.04
CA LEU A 164 23.63 45.83 -6.84
C LEU A 164 23.97 45.60 -5.36
N ASP A 165 24.62 46.57 -4.72
CA ASP A 165 24.97 46.48 -3.29
C ASP A 165 23.73 46.38 -2.38
N GLU A 166 22.59 46.96 -2.77
CA GLU A 166 21.33 46.85 -2.02
C GLU A 166 20.61 45.52 -2.28
N LYS A 167 20.73 44.97 -3.49
CA LYS A 167 20.19 43.65 -3.85
C LYS A 167 20.88 42.53 -3.07
N ASP A 168 22.19 42.62 -2.86
CA ASP A 168 22.97 41.59 -2.15
C ASP A 168 22.65 41.52 -0.65
N LYS A 169 21.97 42.53 -0.07
CA LYS A 169 21.50 42.51 1.33
C LYS A 169 20.24 41.66 1.56
N LEU A 170 19.63 41.12 0.50
CA LEU A 170 18.43 40.28 0.55
C LEU A 170 18.72 38.77 0.55
N THR A 171 19.93 38.36 0.15
CA THR A 171 20.39 36.96 0.06
C THR A 171 21.29 36.58 1.23
#